data_AF-A0AAU6SIJ2-F1
#
_entry.id   AF-A0AAU6SIJ2-F1
#
_cell.length_a   1.000
_cell.length_b   1.000
_cell.length_c   1.000
_cell.angle_alpha   90.00
_cell.angle_beta   90.00
_cell.angle_gamma   90.00
#
_symmetry.space_group_name_H-M   'P 1'
#
loop_
_entity.id
_entity.type
_entity.pdbx_description
1 polymer ?
#
loop_
_entity_poly.entity_id
_entity_poly.type
_entity_poly.pdbx_seq_one_letter_code
_entity_poly.pdbx_strand_id
1 'polypeptide(L)'
;GYMVHKLLQCALGRRDVDDRDHFGKKRLDLAGPLLATLFRTLFTRVTRDLTRYVQRCVETNREVVLNVGLKPATLTGGLKYALATGNWGEQKKAMSSKAGVSQVLSRYTFASTLSHLRRTNTPIGRDGKIAKPRQLHNTHWGLVCPAETPEGQACGLVKNLALMCSITVGSPSEPIVDFMIQRNMEVLEEFEPLVTPHATKVFVNGVWVGVHRDPAHLVSTVQSLRRRNMISHEVSLVRDIRDREFKIFTDAGRVCRPLFVIDNDPRSENCGSLVLNKDHIRRLEGDRELPPDLDPEERREQYYGWEGLVKSGVIEYVDAEEEETIMIAMSPEDLEISKQLQAGYTMPEDNNDPNKRVRSVLSQRAHIWTHCEIHPSMILGICASIIPFPDHNQSPRNTYQSAM
;
A
#
# COMPACT_ATOMS: atom_id res chain seq x y z
N GLY A 1 11.56 22.76 15.13
CA GLY A 1 11.01 23.85 14.29
C GLY A 1 9.92 23.42 13.32
N TYR A 2 10.14 22.34 12.55
CA TYR A 2 9.27 21.92 11.44
C TYR A 2 7.77 21.78 11.77
N MET A 3 7.42 21.13 12.89
CA MET A 3 6.02 20.99 13.30
C MET A 3 5.33 22.33 13.59
N VAL A 4 6.03 23.24 14.27
CA VAL A 4 5.53 24.59 14.58
C VAL A 4 5.35 25.39 13.29
N HIS A 5 6.23 25.23 12.31
CA HIS A 5 6.08 25.87 11.00
C HIS A 5 4.78 25.45 10.31
N LYS A 6 4.46 24.14 10.28
CA LYS A 6 3.19 23.65 9.71
C LYS A 6 1.98 24.16 10.47
N LEU A 7 2.03 24.17 11.81
CA LEU A 7 0.97 24.73 12.64
C LEU A 7 0.72 26.21 12.32
N LEU A 8 1.78 27.01 12.21
CA LEU A 8 1.69 28.43 11.87
C LEU A 8 1.15 28.64 10.45
N GLN A 9 1.53 27.81 9.48
CA GLN A 9 0.97 27.89 8.12
C GLN A 9 -0.54 27.67 8.11
N CYS A 10 -1.05 26.70 8.87
CA CYS A 10 -2.49 26.48 9.03
C CYS A 10 -3.16 27.65 9.76
N ALA A 11 -2.58 28.12 10.86
CA ALA A 11 -3.13 29.25 11.63
C ALA A 11 -3.20 30.55 10.81
N LEU A 12 -2.24 30.76 9.90
CA LEU A 12 -2.19 31.90 8.99
C LEU A 12 -3.00 31.69 7.69
N GLY A 13 -3.71 30.56 7.53
CA GLY A 13 -4.50 30.26 6.34
C GLY A 13 -3.69 30.02 5.06
N ARG A 14 -2.39 29.69 5.18
CA ARG A 14 -1.50 29.39 4.04
C ARG A 14 -1.56 27.94 3.60
N ARG A 15 -2.07 27.06 4.46
CA ARG A 15 -2.19 25.61 4.25
C ARG A 15 -3.52 25.14 4.83
N ASP A 16 -4.19 24.24 4.13
CA ASP A 16 -5.37 23.57 4.65
C ASP A 16 -5.02 22.58 5.77
N VAL A 17 -6.04 22.18 6.53
CA VAL A 17 -5.88 21.15 7.58
C VAL A 17 -5.71 19.79 6.91
N ASP A 18 -4.74 19.01 7.38
CA ASP A 18 -4.48 17.68 6.85
C ASP A 18 -5.73 16.77 7.00
N ASP A 19 -6.08 16.05 5.94
CA ASP A 19 -7.22 15.15 5.93
C ASP A 19 -6.96 13.86 6.72
N ARG A 20 -7.79 13.63 7.73
CA ARG A 20 -7.74 12.43 8.58
C ARG A 20 -8.32 11.20 7.91
N ASP A 21 -9.16 11.36 6.90
CA ASP A 21 -9.88 10.27 6.23
C ASP A 21 -9.08 9.68 5.06
N HIS A 22 -8.10 10.42 4.53
CA HIS A 22 -7.10 9.97 3.57
C HIS A 22 -6.55 8.58 3.92
N PHE A 23 -6.70 7.64 2.99
CA PHE A 23 -6.35 6.24 3.20
C PHE A 23 -4.84 6.00 3.16
N GLY A 24 -4.10 6.76 2.33
CA GLY A 24 -2.62 6.73 2.29
C GLY A 24 -1.93 7.07 3.62
N LYS A 25 -2.60 7.78 4.54
CA LYS A 25 -2.09 8.09 5.88
C LYS A 25 -2.38 7.00 6.91
N LYS A 26 -3.03 5.90 6.49
CA LYS A 26 -3.36 4.74 7.32
C LYS A 26 -2.50 3.55 6.91
N ARG A 27 -2.36 2.59 7.81
CA ARG A 27 -1.68 1.32 7.58
C ARG A 27 -2.59 0.18 7.99
N LEU A 28 -2.47 -0.94 7.29
CA LEU A 28 -3.16 -2.18 7.60
C LEU A 28 -2.23 -3.11 8.39
N ASP A 29 -2.57 -3.34 9.66
CA ASP A 29 -1.90 -4.33 10.49
C ASP A 29 -2.31 -5.73 10.02
N LEU A 30 -1.43 -6.41 9.29
CA LEU A 30 -1.60 -7.81 8.90
C LEU A 30 -1.32 -8.79 10.06
N ALA A 31 -1.57 -10.08 9.82
CA ALA A 31 -1.31 -11.14 10.78
C ALA A 31 0.12 -11.12 11.35
N GLY A 32 1.13 -10.81 10.52
CA GLY A 32 2.54 -10.73 10.93
C GLY A 32 2.78 -9.72 12.06
N PRO A 33 2.59 -8.40 11.84
CA PRO A 33 2.74 -7.38 12.89
C PRO A 33 1.89 -7.62 14.14
N LEU A 34 0.67 -8.13 13.96
CA LEU A 34 -0.24 -8.46 15.07
C LEU A 34 0.32 -9.60 15.94
N LEU A 35 0.77 -10.69 15.31
CA LEU A 35 1.38 -11.82 16.00
C LEU A 35 2.71 -11.44 16.65
N ALA A 36 3.52 -10.60 16.01
CA ALA A 36 4.76 -10.09 16.57
C ALA A 36 4.51 -9.30 17.86
N THR A 37 3.50 -8.43 17.86
CA THR A 37 3.13 -7.62 19.04
C THR A 37 2.64 -8.49 20.20
N LEU A 38 1.79 -9.48 19.90
CA LEU A 38 1.34 -10.48 20.86
C LEU A 38 2.52 -11.25 21.44
N PHE A 39 3.37 -11.80 20.57
CA PHE A 39 4.49 -12.64 20.97
C PHE A 39 5.43 -11.86 21.88
N ARG A 40 5.77 -10.62 21.50
CA ARG A 40 6.57 -9.70 22.34
C ARG A 40 5.95 -9.51 23.72
N THR A 41 4.64 -9.33 23.81
CA THR A 41 3.93 -9.15 25.09
C THR A 41 4.03 -10.40 25.96
N LEU A 42 3.75 -11.58 25.39
CA LEU A 42 3.82 -12.86 26.11
C LEU A 42 5.26 -13.21 26.51
N PHE A 43 6.23 -12.97 25.63
CA PHE A 43 7.64 -13.24 25.88
C PHE A 43 8.23 -12.30 26.93
N THR A 44 7.81 -11.02 26.95
CA THR A 44 8.15 -10.07 28.02
C THR A 44 7.61 -10.54 29.37
N ARG A 45 6.44 -11.20 29.39
CA ARG A 45 5.92 -11.82 30.63
C ARG A 45 6.77 -13.02 31.05
N VAL A 46 7.14 -13.90 30.11
CA VAL A 46 8.01 -15.06 30.39
C VAL A 46 9.34 -14.61 30.98
N THR A 47 9.99 -13.60 30.38
CA THR A 47 11.24 -13.05 30.89
C THR A 47 11.08 -12.45 32.29
N ARG A 48 10.01 -11.66 32.55
CA ARG A 48 9.71 -11.12 33.88
C ARG A 48 9.44 -12.20 34.93
N ASP A 49 8.79 -13.30 34.55
CA ASP A 49 8.53 -14.42 35.45
C ASP A 49 9.83 -15.18 35.77
N LEU A 50 10.70 -15.36 34.77
CA LEU A 50 12.04 -15.92 34.94
C LEU A 50 12.91 -15.04 35.84
N THR A 51 12.93 -13.72 35.64
CA THR A 51 13.66 -12.78 36.51
C THR A 51 13.24 -12.92 37.96
N ARG A 52 11.93 -12.99 38.23
CA ARG A 52 11.39 -13.17 39.60
C ARG A 52 11.75 -14.53 40.20
N TYR A 53 11.82 -15.57 39.38
CA TYR A 53 12.29 -16.89 39.83
C TYR A 53 13.77 -16.84 40.22
N VAL A 54 14.62 -16.27 39.37
CA VAL A 54 16.06 -16.14 39.63
C VAL A 54 16.31 -15.31 40.88
N GLN A 55 15.62 -14.19 41.07
CA GLN A 55 15.72 -13.37 42.28
C GLN A 55 15.46 -14.18 43.55
N ARG A 56 14.40 -15.00 43.57
CA ARG A 56 14.07 -15.85 44.72
C ARG A 56 15.11 -16.94 44.96
N CYS A 57 15.67 -17.54 43.91
CA CYS A 57 16.74 -18.52 44.04
C CYS A 57 17.98 -17.89 44.68
N VAL A 58 18.34 -16.67 44.26
CA VAL A 58 19.47 -15.91 44.84
C VAL A 58 19.19 -15.57 46.31
N GLU A 59 18.01 -15.05 46.65
CA GLU A 59 17.63 -14.72 48.03
C GLU A 59 17.62 -15.94 48.96
N THR A 60 17.26 -17.11 48.45
CA THR A 60 17.19 -18.36 49.21
C THR A 60 18.45 -19.23 49.10
N ASN A 61 19.49 -18.71 48.43
CA ASN A 61 20.76 -19.39 48.17
C ASN A 61 20.59 -20.79 47.54
N ARG A 62 19.61 -20.92 46.63
CA ARG A 62 19.32 -22.12 45.86
C ARG A 62 19.88 -22.01 44.45
N GLU A 63 20.34 -23.14 43.90
CA GLU A 63 20.77 -23.20 42.50
C GLU A 63 19.61 -22.90 41.54
N VAL A 64 19.94 -22.21 40.45
CA VAL A 64 18.96 -21.80 39.43
C VAL A 64 18.73 -22.97 38.47
N VAL A 65 17.55 -23.57 38.52
CA VAL A 65 17.14 -24.62 37.58
C VAL A 65 16.18 -24.02 36.54
N LEU A 66 16.69 -23.78 35.33
CA LEU A 66 15.93 -23.12 34.26
C LEU A 66 14.62 -23.83 33.90
N ASN A 67 14.61 -25.16 33.92
CA ASN A 67 13.40 -25.95 33.63
C ASN A 67 12.26 -25.70 34.64
N VAL A 68 12.58 -25.28 35.87
CA VAL A 68 11.60 -24.94 36.90
C VAL A 68 11.14 -23.48 36.77
N GLY A 69 12.06 -22.59 36.39
CA GLY A 69 11.78 -21.17 36.22
C GLY A 69 10.99 -20.83 34.96
N LEU A 70 11.22 -21.56 33.86
CA LEU A 70 10.57 -21.30 32.57
C LEU A 70 9.25 -22.06 32.50
N LYS A 71 8.16 -21.32 32.27
CA LYS A 71 6.79 -21.88 32.18
C LYS A 71 6.28 -21.79 30.73
N PRO A 72 6.39 -22.86 29.92
CA PRO A 72 5.94 -22.85 28.53
C PRO A 72 4.45 -22.55 28.37
N ALA A 73 3.65 -22.93 29.37
CA ALA A 73 2.21 -22.70 29.40
C ALA A 73 1.82 -21.21 29.28
N THR A 74 2.67 -20.29 29.72
CA THR A 74 2.43 -18.85 29.58
C THR A 74 2.39 -18.43 28.12
N LEU A 75 3.24 -19.02 27.28
CA LEU A 75 3.28 -18.74 25.85
C LEU A 75 2.19 -19.53 25.11
N THR A 76 2.19 -20.86 25.23
CA THR A 76 1.24 -21.73 24.50
C THR A 76 -0.21 -21.43 24.87
N GLY A 77 -0.51 -21.26 26.16
CA GLY A 77 -1.84 -20.91 26.63
C GLY A 77 -2.26 -19.49 26.24
N GLY A 78 -1.32 -18.54 26.30
CA GLY A 78 -1.56 -17.15 25.89
C GLY A 78 -1.90 -17.02 24.40
N LEU A 79 -1.11 -17.68 23.54
CA LEU A 79 -1.33 -17.71 22.09
C LEU A 79 -2.66 -18.37 21.74
N LYS A 80 -2.93 -19.56 22.29
CA LYS A 80 -4.17 -20.31 22.05
C LYS A 80 -5.40 -19.50 22.47
N TYR A 81 -5.36 -18.86 23.63
CA TYR A 81 -6.47 -18.04 24.12
C TYR A 81 -6.75 -16.84 23.21
N ALA A 82 -5.71 -16.09 22.86
CA ALA A 82 -5.87 -14.87 22.08
C ALA A 82 -6.37 -15.16 20.65
N LEU A 83 -5.87 -16.22 20.01
CA LEU A 83 -6.35 -16.66 18.70
C LEU A 83 -7.76 -17.23 18.74
N ALA A 84 -8.12 -17.99 19.79
CA ALA A 84 -9.45 -18.59 19.90
C ALA A 84 -10.55 -17.57 20.23
N THR A 85 -10.23 -16.55 21.04
CA THR A 85 -11.22 -15.54 21.48
C THR A 85 -11.21 -14.27 20.66
N GLY A 86 -10.16 -14.03 19.86
CA GLY A 86 -9.98 -12.79 19.12
C GLY A 86 -9.66 -11.57 19.99
N ASN A 87 -9.25 -11.78 21.25
CA ASN A 87 -8.85 -10.74 22.18
C ASN A 87 -7.32 -10.61 22.23
N TRP A 88 -6.80 -9.56 21.59
CA TRP A 88 -5.38 -9.20 21.68
C TRP A 88 -5.09 -8.31 22.90
N GLY A 89 -4.99 -8.91 24.08
CA GLY A 89 -4.66 -8.19 25.31
C GLY A 89 -4.52 -9.08 26.55
N GLU A 90 -4.08 -8.49 27.67
CA GLU A 90 -4.11 -9.19 28.95
C GLU A 90 -5.55 -9.33 29.46
N GLN A 91 -5.98 -10.56 29.78
CA GLN A 91 -7.33 -10.87 30.30
C GLN A 91 -7.78 -9.95 31.46
N LYS A 92 -6.85 -9.45 32.27
CA LYS A 92 -7.14 -8.60 33.44
C LYS A 92 -7.44 -7.14 33.10
N LYS A 93 -7.17 -6.69 31.87
CA LYS A 93 -7.41 -5.31 31.40
C LYS A 93 -8.21 -5.32 30.10
N ALA A 94 -9.47 -5.77 30.19
CA ALA A 94 -10.38 -5.90 29.05
C ALA A 94 -10.61 -4.59 28.27
N MET A 95 -10.48 -3.42 28.90
CA MET A 95 -10.72 -2.12 28.24
C MET A 95 -9.68 -1.69 27.19
N SER A 96 -8.50 -2.33 27.13
CA SER A 96 -7.47 -1.98 26.14
C SER A 96 -7.18 -3.08 25.12
N SER A 97 -8.01 -4.13 25.09
CA SER A 97 -7.83 -5.26 24.17
C SER A 97 -8.43 -4.94 22.81
N LYS A 98 -7.65 -5.11 21.73
CA LYS A 98 -8.19 -5.08 20.36
C LYS A 98 -9.04 -6.34 20.19
N ALA A 99 -10.36 -6.20 20.32
CA ALA A 99 -11.31 -7.30 20.14
C ALA A 99 -11.69 -7.49 18.66
N GLY A 100 -11.99 -8.74 18.28
CA GLY A 100 -12.53 -9.07 16.96
C GLY A 100 -11.50 -9.16 15.83
N VAL A 101 -10.23 -9.30 16.17
CA VAL A 101 -9.14 -9.47 15.18
C VAL A 101 -9.04 -10.91 14.67
N SER A 102 -9.30 -11.90 15.54
CA SER A 102 -9.52 -13.29 15.11
C SER A 102 -11.01 -13.53 14.98
N GLN A 103 -11.41 -14.20 13.90
CA GLN A 103 -12.79 -14.58 13.60
C GLN A 103 -12.81 -16.00 13.02
N VAL A 104 -13.91 -16.72 13.22
CA VAL A 104 -14.10 -18.04 12.62
C VAL A 104 -14.27 -17.88 11.11
N LEU A 105 -13.48 -18.62 10.33
CA LEU A 105 -13.56 -18.57 8.87
C LEU A 105 -14.98 -18.91 8.39
N SER A 106 -15.51 -18.08 7.50
CA SER A 106 -16.85 -18.26 6.95
C SER A 106 -16.71 -19.17 5.72
N ARG A 107 -17.43 -20.29 5.71
CA ARG A 107 -17.33 -21.33 4.67
C ARG A 107 -18.68 -21.62 4.02
N TYR A 108 -19.55 -20.61 3.92
CA TYR A 108 -20.85 -20.79 3.26
C TYR A 108 -20.70 -21.03 1.76
N THR A 109 -19.81 -20.27 1.11
CA THR A 109 -19.44 -20.44 -0.30
C THR A 109 -17.94 -20.24 -0.48
N PHE A 110 -17.41 -20.66 -1.63
CA PHE A 110 -16.00 -20.43 -1.99
C PHE A 110 -15.68 -18.93 -2.02
N ALA A 111 -16.53 -18.12 -2.67
CA ALA A 111 -16.38 -16.67 -2.74
C ALA A 111 -16.41 -16.01 -1.35
N SER A 112 -17.33 -16.44 -0.48
CA SER A 112 -17.41 -15.95 0.91
C SER A 112 -16.13 -16.23 1.69
N THR A 113 -15.53 -17.41 1.49
CA THR A 113 -14.26 -17.78 2.12
C THR A 113 -13.13 -16.83 1.70
N LEU A 114 -13.01 -16.55 0.40
CA LEU A 114 -11.98 -15.66 -0.13
C LEU A 114 -12.19 -14.20 0.29
N SER A 115 -13.43 -13.71 0.22
CA SER A 115 -13.81 -12.37 0.70
C SER A 115 -13.43 -12.21 2.18
N HIS A 116 -13.71 -13.21 3.02
CA HIS A 116 -13.39 -13.14 4.45
C HIS A 116 -11.88 -12.99 4.71
N LEU A 117 -11.02 -13.63 3.90
CA LEU A 117 -9.57 -13.50 4.02
C LEU A 117 -9.04 -12.11 3.64
N ARG A 118 -9.78 -11.34 2.82
CA ARG A 118 -9.40 -9.99 2.37
C ARG A 118 -10.11 -8.87 3.11
N ARG A 119 -10.78 -9.21 4.20
CA ARG A 119 -11.52 -8.28 5.04
C ARG A 119 -10.57 -7.50 5.95
N THR A 120 -10.80 -6.19 6.02
CA THR A 120 -10.14 -5.29 6.94
C THR A 120 -11.17 -4.65 7.86
N ASN A 121 -10.79 -4.42 9.11
CA ASN A 121 -11.69 -3.86 10.12
C ASN A 121 -11.08 -2.61 10.74
N THR A 122 -11.84 -1.53 10.74
CA THR A 122 -11.43 -0.28 11.40
C THR A 122 -11.69 -0.39 12.90
N PRO A 123 -10.72 -0.10 13.79
CA PRO A 123 -10.85 -0.29 15.24
C PRO A 123 -11.65 0.84 15.91
N ILE A 124 -12.87 1.08 15.43
CA ILE A 124 -13.81 2.08 15.95
C ILE A 124 -15.01 1.35 16.54
N GLY A 125 -15.48 1.80 17.70
CA GLY A 125 -16.69 1.29 18.33
C GLY A 125 -17.88 1.40 17.37
N ARG A 126 -18.64 0.31 17.22
CA ARG A 126 -19.77 0.24 16.27
C ARG A 126 -20.95 1.12 16.67
N ASP A 127 -20.99 1.58 17.93
CA ASP A 127 -22.05 2.41 18.50
C ASP A 127 -22.00 3.87 18.01
N GLY A 128 -20.87 4.31 17.43
CA GLY A 128 -20.72 5.66 16.91
C GLY A 128 -21.42 5.86 15.56
N LYS A 129 -22.42 6.76 15.52
CA LYS A 129 -23.06 7.29 14.30
C LYS A 129 -22.20 8.37 13.59
N ILE A 130 -20.90 8.14 13.48
CA ILE A 130 -19.99 9.09 12.81
C ILE A 130 -19.95 8.75 11.32
N ALA A 131 -20.24 9.71 10.45
CA ALA A 131 -20.30 9.50 9.01
C ALA A 131 -18.92 9.40 8.34
N LYS A 132 -17.99 10.27 8.73
CA LYS A 132 -16.72 10.48 8.01
C LYS A 132 -15.77 9.27 7.87
N PRO A 133 -15.64 8.34 8.84
CA PRO A 133 -14.84 7.12 8.61
C PRO A 133 -15.59 6.04 7.79
N ARG A 134 -16.92 6.17 7.64
CA ARG A 134 -17.80 5.20 6.97
C ARG A 134 -18.04 5.55 5.50
N GLN A 135 -17.99 6.82 5.16
CA GLN A 135 -18.16 7.28 3.79
C GLN A 135 -17.01 6.79 2.91
N LEU A 136 -17.34 6.49 1.65
CA LEU A 136 -16.34 6.16 0.66
C LEU A 136 -15.52 7.42 0.34
N HIS A 137 -14.23 7.36 0.62
CA HIS A 137 -13.26 8.39 0.29
C HIS A 137 -12.62 8.12 -1.08
N ASN A 138 -12.23 9.18 -1.81
CA ASN A 138 -11.66 9.05 -3.16
C ASN A 138 -10.36 8.23 -3.17
N THR A 139 -9.55 8.35 -2.11
CA THR A 139 -8.29 7.60 -1.93
C THR A 139 -8.50 6.10 -1.70
N HIS A 140 -9.74 5.60 -1.68
CA HIS A 140 -10.00 4.15 -1.67
C HIS A 140 -9.93 3.55 -3.08
N TRP A 141 -10.02 4.37 -4.12
CA TRP A 141 -10.08 3.90 -5.50
C TRP A 141 -8.87 3.03 -5.85
N GLY A 142 -9.11 1.84 -6.41
CA GLY A 142 -8.06 0.87 -6.74
C GLY A 142 -7.48 0.08 -5.56
N LEU A 143 -7.73 0.49 -4.31
CA LEU A 143 -7.19 -0.19 -3.12
C LEU A 143 -8.25 -1.01 -2.38
N VAL A 144 -9.46 -0.47 -2.28
CA VAL A 144 -10.59 -1.06 -1.56
C VAL A 144 -11.79 -1.15 -2.49
N CYS A 145 -12.54 -2.24 -2.40
CA CYS A 145 -13.78 -2.39 -3.15
C CYS A 145 -14.80 -1.30 -2.75
N PRO A 146 -15.38 -0.57 -3.71
CA PRO A 146 -16.37 0.47 -3.41
C PRO A 146 -17.73 -0.09 -2.95
N ALA A 147 -18.07 -1.34 -3.30
CA ALA A 147 -19.39 -1.92 -3.07
C ALA A 147 -19.42 -2.99 -1.96
N GLU A 148 -18.29 -3.62 -1.64
CA GLU A 148 -18.27 -4.80 -0.75
C GLU A 148 -18.09 -4.39 0.73
N THR A 149 -19.19 -3.95 1.34
CA THR A 149 -19.30 -3.62 2.77
C THR A 149 -20.56 -4.27 3.37
N PRO A 150 -20.53 -4.72 4.63
CA PRO A 150 -21.73 -5.20 5.32
C PRO A 150 -22.77 -4.09 5.50
N GLU A 151 -24.04 -4.49 5.60
CA GLU A 151 -25.13 -3.60 5.95
C GLU A 151 -25.15 -3.24 7.45
N GLY A 152 -25.82 -2.13 7.79
CA GLY A 152 -26.06 -1.73 9.17
C GLY A 152 -24.85 -1.15 9.89
N GLN A 153 -24.63 -1.56 11.15
CA GLN A 153 -23.68 -0.90 12.06
C GLN A 153 -22.21 -1.02 11.65
N ALA A 154 -21.87 -2.00 10.80
CA ALA A 154 -20.52 -2.21 10.29
C ALA A 154 -20.26 -1.53 8.93
N CYS A 155 -21.27 -0.87 8.34
CA CYS A 155 -21.17 -0.22 7.06
C CYS A 155 -20.02 0.80 7.04
N GLY A 156 -19.12 0.64 6.06
CA GLY A 156 -17.94 1.47 5.83
C GLY A 156 -16.78 1.25 6.81
N LEU A 157 -16.99 0.50 7.91
CA LEU A 157 -15.92 0.16 8.87
C LEU A 157 -15.21 -1.15 8.49
N VAL A 158 -15.99 -2.09 7.94
CA VAL A 158 -15.50 -3.33 7.37
C VAL A 158 -15.37 -3.12 5.86
N LYS A 159 -14.15 -3.28 5.37
CA LYS A 159 -13.77 -3.01 3.98
C LYS A 159 -13.09 -4.24 3.39
N ASN A 160 -13.26 -4.50 2.11
CA ASN A 160 -12.57 -5.58 1.41
C ASN A 160 -11.58 -5.03 0.39
N LEU A 161 -10.41 -5.64 0.31
CA LEU A 161 -9.36 -5.23 -0.62
C LEU A 161 -9.81 -5.44 -2.09
N ALA A 162 -9.41 -4.52 -2.98
CA ALA A 162 -9.63 -4.64 -4.43
C ALA A 162 -8.80 -5.77 -5.04
N LEU A 163 -9.19 -6.38 -6.16
CA LEU A 163 -8.57 -7.61 -6.69
C LEU A 163 -7.04 -7.56 -6.81
N MET A 164 -6.48 -6.51 -7.41
CA MET A 164 -5.03 -6.37 -7.62
C MET A 164 -4.28 -5.70 -6.45
N CYS A 165 -4.98 -5.35 -5.39
CA CYS A 165 -4.38 -4.74 -4.22
C CYS A 165 -3.40 -5.68 -3.51
N SER A 166 -2.19 -5.19 -3.25
CA SER A 166 -1.18 -5.83 -2.42
C SER A 166 -0.90 -5.00 -1.16
N ILE A 167 -0.40 -5.63 -0.10
CA ILE A 167 -0.03 -4.96 1.14
C ILE A 167 1.45 -5.17 1.39
N THR A 168 2.17 -4.08 1.66
CA THR A 168 3.63 -4.12 1.84
C THR A 168 4.04 -4.93 3.06
N VAL A 169 5.08 -5.74 2.93
CA VAL A 169 5.69 -6.47 4.05
C VAL A 169 6.73 -5.64 4.77
N GLY A 170 7.26 -4.60 4.10
CA GLY A 170 8.26 -3.70 4.63
C GLY A 170 9.69 -4.11 4.27
N SER A 171 10.58 -3.12 4.19
CA SER A 171 11.99 -3.33 3.84
C SER A 171 12.93 -2.46 4.67
N PRO A 172 14.19 -2.88 4.88
CA PRO A 172 15.19 -2.09 5.58
C PRO A 172 15.40 -0.73 4.89
N SER A 173 15.44 0.35 5.68
CA SER A 173 15.61 1.72 5.17
C SER A 173 17.07 2.19 5.13
N GLU A 174 17.94 1.59 5.94
CA GLU A 174 19.36 1.98 6.06
C GLU A 174 20.10 2.01 4.70
N PRO A 175 19.98 0.99 3.82
CA PRO A 175 20.71 1.00 2.54
C PRO A 175 20.28 2.15 1.62
N ILE A 176 19.03 2.59 1.72
CA ILE A 176 18.50 3.70 0.92
C ILE A 176 19.08 5.03 1.43
N VAL A 177 19.19 5.18 2.75
CA VAL A 177 19.80 6.35 3.38
C VAL A 177 21.27 6.47 2.97
N ASP A 178 22.05 5.40 3.09
CA ASP A 178 23.46 5.38 2.72
C ASP A 178 23.67 5.73 1.24
N PHE A 179 22.82 5.18 0.37
CA PHE A 179 22.84 5.51 -1.06
C PHE A 179 22.60 6.99 -1.32
N MET A 180 21.65 7.61 -0.61
CA MET A 180 21.35 9.04 -0.77
C MET A 180 22.50 9.92 -0.27
N ILE A 181 23.16 9.56 0.84
CA ILE A 181 24.33 10.27 1.37
C ILE A 181 25.46 10.26 0.32
N GLN A 182 25.72 9.10 -0.29
CA GLN A 182 26.71 8.97 -1.37
C GLN A 182 26.37 9.79 -2.62
N ARG A 183 25.10 10.18 -2.80
CA ARG A 183 24.61 11.01 -3.90
C ARG A 183 24.43 12.48 -3.51
N ASN A 184 25.28 12.99 -2.61
CA ASN A 184 25.32 14.39 -2.20
C ASN A 184 24.07 14.86 -1.43
N MET A 185 23.39 13.96 -0.72
CA MET A 185 22.46 14.37 0.34
C MET A 185 23.26 14.85 1.55
N GLU A 186 23.01 16.09 1.97
CA GLU A 186 23.59 16.66 3.19
C GLU A 186 22.83 16.12 4.40
N VAL A 187 23.55 15.62 5.40
CA VAL A 187 22.93 15.11 6.64
C VAL A 187 22.35 16.27 7.43
N LEU A 188 21.25 16.03 8.13
CA LEU A 188 20.54 17.08 8.89
C LEU A 188 21.44 17.80 9.92
N GLU A 189 22.43 17.12 10.48
CA GLU A 189 23.36 17.68 11.48
C GLU A 189 24.30 18.72 10.89
N GLU A 190 24.62 18.61 9.60
CA GLU A 190 25.52 19.51 8.87
C GLU A 190 24.75 20.64 8.16
N PHE A 191 23.42 20.61 8.22
CA PHE A 191 22.56 21.53 7.50
C PHE A 191 22.45 22.89 8.21
N GLU A 192 22.82 23.96 7.50
CA GLU A 192 22.59 25.34 7.93
C GLU A 192 21.41 25.98 7.15
N PRO A 193 20.26 26.23 7.80
CA PRO A 193 19.06 26.74 7.13
C PRO A 193 19.23 28.11 6.45
N LEU A 194 20.15 28.93 6.94
CA LEU A 194 20.41 30.28 6.42
C LEU A 194 21.17 30.24 5.09
N VAL A 195 22.02 29.24 4.89
CA VAL A 195 22.86 29.10 3.69
C VAL A 195 22.06 28.50 2.54
N THR A 196 21.19 27.51 2.83
CA THR A 196 20.42 26.78 1.82
C THR A 196 18.91 26.78 2.12
N PRO A 197 18.24 27.95 2.09
CA PRO A 197 16.82 28.09 2.46
C PRO A 197 15.84 27.38 1.50
N HIS A 198 16.31 27.02 0.30
CA HIS A 198 15.51 26.39 -0.75
C HIS A 198 15.80 24.89 -0.94
N ALA A 199 16.66 24.30 -0.10
CA ALA A 199 16.93 22.87 -0.16
C ALA A 199 15.66 22.04 0.14
N THR A 200 15.53 20.92 -0.55
CA THR A 200 14.41 19.99 -0.38
C THR A 200 14.71 19.06 0.78
N LYS A 201 13.74 18.91 1.68
CA LYS A 201 13.88 18.07 2.88
C LYS A 201 13.63 16.61 2.51
N VAL A 202 14.50 15.70 2.94
CA VAL A 202 14.38 14.27 2.67
C VAL A 202 13.91 13.56 3.95
N PHE A 203 12.77 12.89 3.86
CA PHE A 203 12.16 12.12 4.94
C PHE A 203 12.16 10.63 4.59
N VAL A 204 12.59 9.78 5.52
CA VAL A 204 12.49 8.32 5.40
C VAL A 204 11.67 7.79 6.57
N ASN A 205 10.53 7.17 6.30
CA ASN A 205 9.58 6.69 7.32
C ASN A 205 9.21 7.78 8.36
N GLY A 206 9.12 9.04 7.92
CA GLY A 206 8.81 10.20 8.77
C GLY A 206 10.01 10.79 9.52
N VAL A 207 11.18 10.17 9.49
CA VAL A 207 12.42 10.72 10.05
C VAL A 207 13.04 11.68 9.04
N TRP A 208 13.32 12.91 9.44
CA TRP A 208 14.06 13.87 8.62
C TRP A 208 15.55 13.50 8.65
N VAL A 209 16.05 12.91 7.56
CA VAL A 209 17.42 12.39 7.48
C VAL A 209 18.40 13.45 6.99
N GLY A 210 17.97 14.27 6.02
CA GLY A 210 18.85 15.25 5.42
C GLY A 210 18.14 16.21 4.47
N VAL A 211 18.94 16.96 3.72
CA VAL A 211 18.46 17.86 2.67
C VAL A 211 19.22 17.60 1.37
N HIS A 212 18.57 17.93 0.26
CA HIS A 212 19.20 17.83 -1.06
C HIS A 212 18.92 19.11 -1.87
N ARG A 213 19.94 19.60 -2.55
CA ARG A 213 19.86 20.84 -3.37
C ARG A 213 19.15 20.60 -4.70
N ASP A 214 19.41 19.46 -5.34
CA ASP A 214 18.78 19.05 -6.59
C ASP A 214 17.88 17.81 -6.41
N PRO A 215 16.63 17.97 -5.94
CA PRO A 215 15.73 16.84 -5.74
C PRO A 215 15.29 16.17 -7.04
N ALA A 216 15.35 16.84 -8.18
CA ALA A 216 14.87 16.27 -9.44
C ALA A 216 15.76 15.10 -9.88
N HIS A 217 17.09 15.30 -9.82
CA HIS A 217 18.06 14.26 -10.11
C HIS A 217 17.98 13.11 -9.09
N LEU A 218 17.86 13.42 -7.79
CA LEU A 218 17.77 12.41 -6.74
C LEU A 218 16.55 11.50 -6.94
N VAL A 219 15.37 12.08 -7.16
CA VAL A 219 14.11 11.34 -7.34
C VAL A 219 14.17 10.44 -8.57
N SER A 220 14.64 10.96 -9.71
CA SER A 220 14.79 10.17 -10.94
C SER A 220 15.77 9.01 -10.75
N THR A 221 16.86 9.23 -10.02
CA THR A 221 17.85 8.19 -9.70
C THR A 221 17.23 7.10 -8.82
N VAL A 222 16.57 7.46 -7.72
CA VAL A 222 15.95 6.50 -6.79
C VAL A 222 14.80 5.74 -7.45
N GLN A 223 13.98 6.40 -8.26
CA GLN A 223 12.94 5.75 -9.04
C GLN A 223 13.53 4.73 -10.04
N SER A 224 14.65 5.08 -10.69
CA SER A 224 15.36 4.15 -11.57
C SER A 224 15.92 2.94 -10.82
N LEU A 225 16.34 3.09 -9.55
CA LEU A 225 16.73 1.95 -8.72
C LEU A 225 15.54 1.01 -8.45
N ARG A 226 14.34 1.58 -8.22
CA ARG A 226 13.10 0.80 -8.03
C ARG A 226 12.76 0.00 -9.27
N ARG A 227 12.78 0.64 -10.45
CA ARG A 227 12.49 0.01 -11.75
C ARG A 227 13.47 -1.11 -12.10
N ARG A 228 14.72 -1.00 -11.66
CA ARG A 228 15.76 -2.03 -11.83
C ARG A 228 15.75 -3.08 -10.72
N ASN A 229 14.80 -3.00 -9.80
CA ASN A 229 14.64 -3.91 -8.66
C ASN A 229 15.90 -3.99 -7.75
N MET A 230 16.69 -2.91 -7.68
CA MET A 230 17.80 -2.79 -6.72
C MET A 230 17.31 -2.40 -5.33
N ILE A 231 16.22 -1.62 -5.28
CA ILE A 231 15.43 -1.41 -4.06
C ILE A 231 14.11 -2.16 -4.22
N SER A 232 13.49 -2.51 -3.09
CA SER A 232 12.19 -3.20 -3.12
C SER A 232 11.16 -2.41 -3.91
N HIS A 233 10.40 -3.09 -4.77
CA HIS A 233 9.29 -2.52 -5.51
C HIS A 233 8.17 -1.98 -4.61
N GLU A 234 8.16 -2.36 -3.32
CA GLU A 234 7.23 -1.85 -2.32
C GLU A 234 7.57 -0.45 -1.81
N VAL A 235 8.76 0.08 -2.09
CA VAL A 235 9.17 1.41 -1.60
C VAL A 235 8.37 2.50 -2.32
N SER A 236 7.68 3.33 -1.52
CA SER A 236 6.94 4.49 -2.05
C SER A 236 7.81 5.73 -2.04
N LEU A 237 7.68 6.51 -3.12
CA LEU A 237 8.49 7.68 -3.41
C LEU A 237 7.55 8.86 -3.69
N VAL A 238 7.46 9.80 -2.74
CA VAL A 238 6.54 10.94 -2.84
C VAL A 238 7.33 12.24 -2.88
N ARG A 239 7.28 12.94 -4.02
CA ARG A 239 7.91 14.25 -4.19
C ARG A 239 6.86 15.35 -4.11
N ASP A 240 6.77 16.01 -2.96
CA ASP A 240 5.95 17.20 -2.77
C ASP A 240 6.73 18.46 -3.19
N ILE A 241 6.39 18.97 -4.37
CA ILE A 241 7.04 20.16 -4.95
C ILE A 241 6.66 21.42 -4.18
N ARG A 242 5.42 21.50 -3.64
CA ARG A 242 4.91 22.70 -2.96
C ARG A 242 5.55 22.87 -1.58
N ASP A 243 5.61 21.78 -0.81
CA ASP A 243 6.23 21.78 0.52
C ASP A 243 7.77 21.61 0.48
N ARG A 244 8.33 21.31 -0.70
CA ARG A 244 9.75 20.95 -0.92
C ARG A 244 10.16 19.80 -0.01
N GLU A 245 9.44 18.69 -0.15
CA GLU A 245 9.65 17.47 0.63
C GLU A 245 9.78 16.29 -0.31
N PHE A 246 10.77 15.45 -0.06
CA PHE A 246 10.87 14.12 -0.65
C PHE A 246 10.67 13.10 0.46
N LYS A 247 9.58 12.35 0.41
CA LYS A 247 9.19 11.36 1.42
C LYS A 247 9.36 9.97 0.83
N ILE A 248 10.07 9.12 1.56
CA ILE A 248 10.30 7.73 1.22
C ILE A 248 9.68 6.88 2.32
N PHE A 249 8.85 5.92 1.93
CA PHE A 249 8.24 4.96 2.84
C PHE A 249 8.68 3.54 2.51
N THR A 250 9.29 2.87 3.49
CA THR A 250 9.70 1.47 3.44
C THR A 250 8.97 0.62 4.48
N ASP A 251 8.03 1.22 5.20
CA ASP A 251 7.23 0.57 6.24
C ASP A 251 6.24 -0.46 5.66
N ALA A 252 5.84 -1.39 6.54
CA ALA A 252 4.88 -2.43 6.26
C ALA A 252 3.43 -1.92 6.42
N GLY A 253 2.48 -2.61 5.81
CA GLY A 253 1.05 -2.31 5.95
C GLY A 253 0.56 -1.17 5.05
N ARG A 254 1.37 -0.67 4.12
CA ARG A 254 0.89 0.20 3.04
C ARG A 254 0.10 -0.63 2.04
N VAL A 255 -0.89 0.00 1.45
CA VAL A 255 -1.78 -0.62 0.49
C VAL A 255 -1.38 -0.12 -0.88
N CYS A 256 -0.96 -1.03 -1.74
CA CYS A 256 -0.43 -0.72 -3.05
C CYS A 256 -1.25 -1.40 -4.13
N ARG A 257 -1.23 -0.82 -5.33
CA ARG A 257 -1.80 -1.41 -6.54
C ARG A 257 -0.82 -1.32 -7.70
N PRO A 258 -0.73 -2.36 -8.53
CA PRO A 258 0.12 -2.35 -9.69
C PRO A 258 -0.49 -1.53 -10.82
N LEU A 259 0.34 -0.72 -11.48
CA LEU A 259 -0.01 0.06 -12.66
C LEU A 259 1.03 -0.12 -13.76
N PHE A 260 0.61 0.05 -15.01
CA PHE A 260 1.55 0.10 -16.11
C PHE A 260 2.29 1.43 -16.12
N VAL A 261 3.60 1.35 -16.31
CA VAL A 261 4.47 2.53 -16.40
C VAL A 261 4.42 3.10 -17.82
N ILE A 262 4.36 4.43 -17.92
CA ILE A 262 4.53 5.15 -19.18
C ILE A 262 5.96 5.67 -19.25
N ASP A 263 6.62 5.42 -20.39
CA ASP A 263 7.93 5.98 -20.66
C ASP A 263 7.78 7.46 -21.01
N ASN A 264 8.37 8.33 -20.21
CA ASN A 264 8.38 9.78 -20.41
C ASN A 264 9.80 10.31 -20.59
N ASP A 265 10.80 9.46 -20.78
CA ASP A 265 12.14 9.94 -21.11
C ASP A 265 12.12 10.58 -22.50
N PRO A 266 12.40 11.89 -22.64
CA PRO A 266 12.41 12.56 -23.93
C PRO A 266 13.44 11.98 -24.92
N ARG A 267 14.41 11.21 -24.41
CA ARG A 267 15.44 10.55 -25.22
C ARG A 267 15.00 9.19 -25.75
N SER A 268 13.94 8.61 -25.19
CA SER A 268 13.40 7.32 -25.61
C SER A 268 12.51 7.49 -26.84
N GLU A 269 12.66 6.59 -27.81
CA GLU A 269 11.78 6.54 -28.98
C GLU A 269 10.31 6.26 -28.61
N ASN A 270 10.09 5.62 -27.46
CA ASN A 270 8.77 5.27 -26.93
C ASN A 270 8.20 6.33 -25.96
N CYS A 271 8.74 7.56 -25.96
CA CYS A 271 8.23 8.64 -25.12
C CYS A 271 6.71 8.85 -25.33
N GLY A 272 5.98 8.92 -24.22
CA GLY A 272 4.53 9.04 -24.17
C GLY A 272 3.78 7.74 -24.47
N SER A 273 4.43 6.58 -24.40
CA SER A 273 3.82 5.27 -24.63
C SER A 273 4.11 4.30 -23.48
N LEU A 274 3.33 3.22 -23.40
CA LEU A 274 3.51 2.21 -22.36
C LEU A 274 4.89 1.54 -22.49
N VAL A 275 5.53 1.28 -21.36
CA VAL A 275 6.75 0.45 -21.32
C VAL A 275 6.44 -1.01 -21.71
N LEU A 276 5.18 -1.43 -21.54
CA LEU A 276 4.70 -2.74 -21.98
C LEU A 276 4.72 -2.86 -23.51
N ASN A 277 5.58 -3.73 -24.02
CA ASN A 277 5.66 -4.06 -25.45
C ASN A 277 5.02 -5.42 -25.75
N LYS A 278 4.68 -5.64 -27.04
CA LYS A 278 4.17 -6.94 -27.52
C LYS A 278 5.15 -8.09 -27.25
N ASP A 279 6.45 -7.83 -27.19
CA ASP A 279 7.44 -8.85 -26.87
C ASP A 279 7.31 -9.33 -25.42
N HIS A 280 6.97 -8.45 -24.46
CA HIS A 280 6.67 -8.88 -23.10
C HIS A 280 5.43 -9.80 -23.05
N ILE A 281 4.41 -9.50 -23.86
CA ILE A 281 3.20 -10.32 -23.97
C ILE A 281 3.55 -11.70 -24.55
N ARG A 282 4.34 -11.75 -25.62
CA ARG A 282 4.80 -13.03 -26.21
C ARG A 282 5.58 -13.88 -25.21
N ARG A 283 6.40 -13.27 -24.36
CA ARG A 283 7.13 -14.00 -23.29
C ARG A 283 6.16 -14.59 -22.26
N LEU A 284 5.13 -13.84 -21.85
CA LEU A 284 4.08 -14.34 -20.95
C LEU A 284 3.24 -15.46 -21.59
N GLU A 285 2.99 -15.39 -22.89
CA GLU A 285 2.30 -16.45 -23.62
C GLU A 285 3.17 -17.71 -23.69
N GLY A 286 4.48 -17.55 -23.93
CA GLY A 286 5.45 -18.64 -23.91
C GLY A 286 5.56 -19.35 -22.55
N ASP A 287 5.28 -18.67 -21.44
CA ASP A 287 5.24 -19.32 -20.12
C ASP A 287 4.18 -20.44 -20.05
N ARG A 288 3.12 -20.38 -20.87
CA ARG A 288 2.08 -21.43 -20.93
C ARG A 288 2.56 -22.69 -21.65
N GLU A 289 3.59 -22.56 -22.48
CA GLU A 289 4.16 -23.64 -23.28
C GLU A 289 5.31 -24.36 -22.54
N LEU A 290 5.67 -23.89 -21.33
CA LEU A 290 6.71 -24.51 -20.52
C LEU A 290 6.31 -25.95 -20.11
N PRO A 291 7.18 -26.95 -20.31
CA PRO A 291 6.92 -28.33 -19.95
C PRO A 291 6.51 -28.51 -18.47
N PRO A 292 5.45 -29.30 -18.17
CA PRO A 292 4.99 -29.56 -16.80
C PRO A 292 5.96 -30.44 -15.99
N ASP A 293 6.92 -31.08 -16.63
CA ASP A 293 7.90 -31.99 -16.01
C ASP A 293 9.28 -31.36 -15.74
N LEU A 294 9.45 -30.06 -15.99
CA LEU A 294 10.68 -29.33 -15.63
C LEU A 294 10.90 -29.33 -14.11
N ASP A 295 12.17 -29.41 -13.70
CA ASP A 295 12.55 -29.26 -12.31
C ASP A 295 12.05 -27.91 -11.75
N PRO A 296 11.58 -27.85 -10.49
CA PRO A 296 11.02 -26.62 -9.91
C PRO A 296 11.98 -25.43 -9.88
N GLU A 297 13.29 -25.66 -9.90
CA GLU A 297 14.32 -24.62 -9.97
C GLU A 297 14.47 -24.08 -11.39
N GLU A 298 14.68 -24.94 -12.37
CA GLU A 298 14.79 -24.55 -13.78
C GLU A 298 13.52 -23.85 -14.28
N ARG A 299 12.35 -24.32 -13.84
CA ARG A 299 11.08 -23.66 -14.13
C ARG A 299 11.04 -22.24 -13.59
N ARG A 300 11.54 -21.98 -12.38
CA ARG A 300 11.53 -20.63 -11.79
C ARG A 300 12.48 -19.67 -12.51
N GLU A 301 13.58 -20.17 -13.07
CA GLU A 301 14.51 -19.35 -13.84
C GLU A 301 13.97 -19.00 -15.23
N GLN A 302 13.27 -19.93 -15.87
CA GLN A 302 12.71 -19.74 -17.21
C GLN A 302 11.35 -19.03 -17.20
N TYR A 303 10.57 -19.17 -16.12
CA TYR A 303 9.25 -18.57 -15.99
C TYR A 303 9.36 -17.05 -15.84
N TYR A 304 8.81 -16.33 -16.82
CA TYR A 304 8.80 -14.88 -16.79
C TYR A 304 7.73 -14.38 -15.81
N GLY A 305 6.46 -14.73 -16.07
CA GLY A 305 5.32 -14.45 -15.21
C GLY A 305 5.17 -12.99 -14.78
N TRP A 306 4.43 -12.80 -13.69
CA TRP A 306 4.23 -11.47 -13.11
C TRP A 306 5.53 -10.88 -12.55
N GLU A 307 6.38 -11.70 -11.92
CA GLU A 307 7.66 -11.24 -11.38
C GLU A 307 8.58 -10.67 -12.47
N GLY A 308 8.58 -11.26 -13.66
CA GLY A 308 9.33 -10.78 -14.81
C GLY A 308 8.87 -9.39 -15.27
N LEU A 309 7.56 -9.11 -15.23
CA LEU A 309 7.01 -7.78 -15.53
C LEU A 309 7.43 -6.72 -14.51
N VAL A 310 7.47 -7.09 -13.23
CA VAL A 310 7.95 -6.19 -12.17
C VAL A 310 9.46 -5.96 -12.32
N LYS A 311 10.25 -7.02 -12.56
CA LYS A 311 11.71 -6.96 -12.74
C LYS A 311 12.13 -6.17 -13.98
N SER A 312 11.30 -6.17 -15.04
CA SER A 312 11.52 -5.38 -16.25
C SER A 312 11.08 -3.92 -16.13
N GLY A 313 10.50 -3.51 -14.98
CA GLY A 313 10.04 -2.15 -14.75
C GLY A 313 8.79 -1.77 -15.56
N VAL A 314 8.07 -2.75 -16.10
CA VAL A 314 6.81 -2.55 -16.83
C VAL A 314 5.68 -2.17 -15.88
N ILE A 315 5.73 -2.72 -14.67
CA ILE A 315 4.72 -2.54 -13.64
C ILE A 315 5.36 -1.91 -12.40
N GLU A 316 4.71 -0.87 -11.89
CA GLU A 316 5.05 -0.25 -10.61
C GLU A 316 3.91 -0.41 -9.61
N TYR A 317 4.26 -0.74 -8.38
CA TYR A 317 3.33 -0.74 -7.26
C TYR A 317 3.25 0.67 -6.69
N VAL A 318 2.06 1.25 -6.76
CA VAL A 318 1.80 2.61 -6.29
C VAL A 318 0.92 2.54 -5.05
N ASP A 319 1.29 3.27 -3.99
CA ASP A 319 0.45 3.45 -2.81
C ASP A 319 -0.38 4.72 -2.88
N ALA A 320 -1.38 4.85 -1.99
CA ALA A 320 -2.26 6.01 -1.96
C ALA A 320 -1.55 7.35 -1.68
N GLU A 321 -0.31 7.39 -1.17
CA GLU A 321 0.40 8.67 -1.04
C GLU A 321 1.15 9.03 -2.33
N GLU A 322 1.71 8.04 -3.02
CA GLU A 322 2.36 8.22 -4.30
C GLU A 322 1.35 8.61 -5.40
N GLU A 323 0.11 8.12 -5.30
CA GLU A 323 -1.04 8.50 -6.15
C GLU A 323 -1.25 10.02 -6.25
N GLU A 324 -0.96 10.78 -5.19
CA GLU A 324 -1.09 12.26 -5.18
C GLU A 324 -0.08 12.98 -6.08
N THR A 325 0.98 12.28 -6.50
CA THR A 325 2.06 12.85 -7.33
C THR A 325 2.08 12.34 -8.76
N ILE A 326 1.28 11.33 -9.07
CA ILE A 326 1.25 10.69 -10.39
C ILE A 326 -0.04 11.04 -11.14
N MET A 327 0.01 10.86 -12.46
CA MET A 327 -1.14 11.02 -13.36
C MET A 327 -1.41 9.68 -14.06
N ILE A 328 -2.62 9.13 -13.89
CA ILE A 328 -2.99 7.77 -14.33
C ILE A 328 -4.02 7.83 -15.46
N ALA A 329 -3.67 7.29 -16.63
CA ALA A 329 -4.60 7.10 -17.74
C ALA A 329 -5.56 5.93 -17.44
N MET A 330 -6.85 6.06 -17.78
CA MET A 330 -7.85 5.02 -17.52
C MET A 330 -7.82 3.88 -18.54
N SER A 331 -7.47 4.19 -19.79
CA SER A 331 -7.33 3.22 -20.86
C SER A 331 -6.13 3.54 -21.75
N PRO A 332 -5.51 2.53 -22.39
CA PRO A 332 -4.45 2.76 -23.38
C PRO A 332 -4.91 3.63 -24.57
N GLU A 333 -6.19 3.53 -24.95
CA GLU A 333 -6.79 4.36 -26.00
C GLU A 333 -6.76 5.84 -25.64
N ASP A 334 -7.06 6.19 -24.38
CA ASP A 334 -7.00 7.58 -23.91
C ASP A 334 -5.56 8.13 -23.97
N LEU A 335 -4.56 7.28 -23.74
CA LEU A 335 -3.15 7.63 -23.87
C LEU A 335 -2.77 7.92 -25.33
N GLU A 336 -3.21 7.09 -26.27
CA GLU A 336 -2.99 7.30 -27.72
C GLU A 336 -3.64 8.59 -28.21
N ILE A 337 -4.89 8.85 -27.80
CA ILE A 337 -5.60 10.09 -28.12
C ILE A 337 -4.84 11.30 -27.55
N SER A 338 -4.35 11.21 -26.30
CA SER A 338 -3.54 12.27 -25.69
C SER A 338 -2.26 12.53 -26.48
N LYS A 339 -1.61 11.49 -27.01
CA LYS A 339 -0.39 11.63 -27.83
C LYS A 339 -0.69 12.29 -29.17
N GLN A 340 -1.78 11.91 -29.83
CA GLN A 340 -2.25 12.52 -31.08
C GLN A 340 -2.59 14.00 -30.90
N LEU A 341 -3.30 14.33 -29.82
CA LEU A 341 -3.63 15.71 -29.46
C LEU A 341 -2.37 16.57 -29.23
N GLN A 342 -1.36 16.04 -28.54
CA GLN A 342 -0.10 16.75 -28.31
C GLN A 342 0.70 16.98 -29.60
N ALA A 343 0.59 16.06 -30.56
CA ALA A 343 1.17 16.21 -31.89
C ALA A 343 0.33 17.13 -32.82
N GLY A 344 -0.78 17.70 -32.33
CA GLY A 344 -1.62 18.65 -33.07
C GLY A 344 -2.64 18.01 -34.01
N TYR A 345 -2.86 16.69 -33.92
CA TYR A 345 -3.93 16.03 -34.66
C TYR A 345 -5.31 16.38 -34.10
N THR A 346 -6.30 16.45 -34.98
CA THR A 346 -7.70 16.61 -34.59
C THR A 346 -8.18 15.37 -33.85
N MET A 347 -9.05 15.58 -32.85
CA MET A 347 -9.70 14.46 -32.16
C MET A 347 -10.30 13.50 -33.19
N PRO A 348 -10.12 12.18 -33.03
CA PRO A 348 -10.85 11.23 -33.85
C PRO A 348 -12.34 11.52 -33.73
N GLU A 349 -13.06 11.55 -34.86
CA GLU A 349 -14.51 11.71 -34.86
C GLU A 349 -15.11 10.62 -33.97
N ASP A 350 -15.95 11.03 -33.02
CA ASP A 350 -16.61 10.09 -32.12
C ASP A 350 -17.43 9.14 -32.99
N ASN A 351 -17.01 7.89 -33.03
CA ASN A 351 -17.65 6.87 -33.85
C ASN A 351 -19.08 6.77 -33.31
N ASN A 352 -20.08 7.15 -34.13
CA ASN A 352 -21.44 7.56 -33.75
C ASN A 352 -22.33 6.39 -33.27
N ASP A 353 -21.74 5.45 -32.54
CA ASP A 353 -22.38 4.27 -31.96
C ASP A 353 -23.15 4.67 -30.69
N PRO A 354 -24.49 4.62 -30.73
CA PRO A 354 -25.33 5.07 -29.62
C PRO A 354 -25.20 4.20 -28.37
N ASN A 355 -24.64 2.99 -28.48
CA ASN A 355 -24.53 2.05 -27.36
C ASN A 355 -23.19 2.15 -26.60
N LYS A 356 -22.27 3.00 -27.06
CA LYS A 356 -20.99 3.18 -26.37
C LYS A 356 -21.15 4.03 -25.12
N ARG A 357 -20.32 3.73 -24.12
CA ARG A 357 -20.18 4.57 -22.94
C ARG A 357 -19.67 5.95 -23.37
N VAL A 358 -20.37 7.00 -22.93
CA VAL A 358 -19.93 8.39 -23.09
C VAL A 358 -18.59 8.56 -22.37
N ARG A 359 -17.55 8.91 -23.11
CA ARG A 359 -16.23 9.20 -22.56
C ARG A 359 -16.13 10.68 -22.19
N SER A 360 -15.33 11.00 -21.19
CA SER A 360 -15.00 12.39 -20.90
C SER A 360 -14.18 12.96 -22.06
N VAL A 361 -14.55 14.15 -22.54
CA VAL A 361 -13.74 14.87 -23.51
C VAL A 361 -12.37 15.15 -22.87
N LEU A 362 -11.34 14.50 -23.39
CA LEU A 362 -9.96 14.77 -22.97
C LEU A 362 -9.67 16.25 -23.28
N SER A 363 -9.56 17.06 -22.23
CA SER A 363 -9.14 18.44 -22.39
C SER A 363 -7.70 18.45 -22.91
N GLN A 364 -7.39 19.32 -23.87
CA GLN A 364 -6.02 19.61 -24.34
C GLN A 364 -5.04 19.97 -23.21
N ARG A 365 -5.54 20.19 -21.98
CA ARG A 365 -4.78 20.51 -20.77
C ARG A 365 -4.32 19.29 -19.96
N ALA A 366 -4.57 18.05 -20.40
CA ALA A 366 -4.03 16.87 -19.72
C ALA A 366 -2.50 16.82 -19.89
N HIS A 367 -1.80 17.28 -18.86
CA HIS A 367 -0.35 17.30 -18.77
C HIS A 367 0.16 15.89 -18.45
N ILE A 368 1.01 15.35 -19.33
CA ILE A 368 1.94 14.21 -19.16
C ILE A 368 1.42 13.07 -18.24
N TRP A 369 0.92 11.99 -18.86
CA TRP A 369 0.56 10.77 -18.16
C TRP A 369 1.80 10.00 -17.68
N THR A 370 1.78 9.55 -16.43
CA THR A 370 2.91 8.81 -15.83
C THR A 370 2.67 7.30 -15.77
N HIS A 371 1.40 6.90 -15.62
CA HIS A 371 0.98 5.52 -15.48
C HIS A 371 -0.32 5.30 -16.24
N CYS A 372 -0.65 4.04 -16.48
CA CYS A 372 -1.95 3.61 -17.01
C CYS A 372 -2.53 2.52 -16.11
N GLU A 373 -3.84 2.58 -15.91
CA GLU A 373 -4.62 1.53 -15.26
C GLU A 373 -4.49 0.22 -16.06
N ILE A 374 -4.36 -0.91 -15.36
CA ILE A 374 -4.28 -2.23 -16.01
C ILE A 374 -5.64 -2.57 -16.59
N HIS A 375 -6.67 -2.48 -15.75
CA HIS A 375 -8.05 -2.57 -16.19
C HIS A 375 -9.00 -1.99 -15.11
N PRO A 376 -9.97 -1.11 -15.46
CA PRO A 376 -10.84 -0.48 -14.47
C PRO A 376 -11.67 -1.43 -13.60
N SER A 377 -11.91 -2.67 -14.04
CA SER A 377 -12.65 -3.66 -13.22
C SER A 377 -11.85 -4.16 -12.00
N MET A 378 -10.53 -3.95 -11.97
CA MET A 378 -9.67 -4.43 -10.88
C MET A 378 -9.89 -3.69 -9.56
N ILE A 379 -10.64 -2.58 -9.59
CA ILE A 379 -11.09 -1.85 -8.40
C ILE A 379 -12.12 -2.62 -7.57
N LEU A 380 -12.75 -3.65 -8.14
CA LEU A 380 -13.77 -4.44 -7.47
C LEU A 380 -13.15 -5.41 -6.46
N GLY A 381 -13.93 -5.80 -5.47
CA GLY A 381 -13.64 -6.90 -4.55
C GLY A 381 -14.06 -8.25 -5.13
N ILE A 382 -13.85 -9.33 -4.38
CA ILE A 382 -14.12 -10.68 -4.87
C ILE A 382 -15.62 -10.88 -5.12
N CYS A 383 -16.47 -10.53 -4.15
CA CYS A 383 -17.92 -10.70 -4.30
C CYS A 383 -18.51 -9.70 -5.30
N ALA A 384 -17.95 -8.49 -5.39
CA ALA A 384 -18.41 -7.52 -6.38
C ALA A 384 -18.02 -7.93 -7.81
N SER A 385 -16.92 -8.64 -8.00
CA SER A 385 -16.42 -9.04 -9.33
C SER A 385 -17.24 -10.13 -10.01
N ILE A 386 -18.07 -10.87 -9.26
CA ILE A 386 -18.96 -11.91 -9.79
C ILE A 386 -20.35 -11.39 -10.19
N ILE A 387 -20.61 -10.09 -9.97
CA ILE A 387 -21.88 -9.45 -10.35
C ILE A 387 -21.83 -9.19 -11.86
N PRO A 388 -22.76 -9.72 -12.67
CA PRO A 388 -22.82 -9.39 -14.09
C PRO A 388 -23.08 -7.91 -14.30
N PHE A 389 -22.29 -7.28 -15.17
CA PHE A 389 -22.43 -5.87 -15.56
C PHE A 389 -22.58 -4.91 -14.35
N PRO A 390 -21.62 -4.92 -13.41
CA PRO A 390 -21.74 -4.18 -12.15
C PRO A 390 -21.83 -2.66 -12.37
N ASP A 391 -21.31 -2.18 -13.48
CA ASP A 391 -21.33 -0.79 -13.91
C ASP A 391 -22.66 -0.34 -14.56
N HIS A 392 -23.58 -1.27 -14.86
CA HIS A 392 -24.92 -0.98 -15.36
C HIS A 392 -26.01 -1.04 -14.29
N ASN A 393 -25.63 -1.29 -13.04
CA ASN A 393 -26.55 -1.38 -11.92
C ASN A 393 -26.58 -0.09 -11.09
N GLN A 394 -27.71 0.15 -10.43
CA GLN A 394 -27.77 1.16 -9.37
C GLN A 394 -26.84 0.74 -8.22
N SER A 395 -25.93 1.64 -7.80
CA SER A 395 -24.88 1.35 -6.81
C SER A 395 -25.33 0.59 -5.54
N PRO A 396 -26.49 0.90 -4.89
CA PRO A 396 -26.95 0.14 -3.74
C PRO A 396 -27.21 -1.35 -4.03
N ARG A 397 -27.64 -1.70 -5.26
CA ARG A 397 -27.89 -3.09 -5.66
C ARG A 397 -26.61 -3.92 -5.72
N ASN A 398 -25.51 -3.31 -6.16
CA ASN A 398 -24.20 -3.96 -6.12
C ASN A 398 -23.75 -4.22 -4.68
N THR A 399 -24.04 -3.28 -3.77
CA THR A 399 -23.70 -3.44 -2.34
C THR A 399 -24.49 -4.60 -1.74
N TYR A 400 -25.79 -4.68 -2.02
CA TYR A 400 -26.66 -5.75 -1.57
C TYR A 400 -26.19 -7.12 -2.06
N GLN A 401 -25.92 -7.27 -3.35
CA GLN A 401 -25.48 -8.54 -3.92
C GLN A 401 -24.09 -8.97 -3.42
N SER A 402 -23.24 -8.00 -3.03
CA SER A 402 -21.92 -8.30 -2.48
C SER A 402 -21.97 -8.78 -1.02
N ALA A 403 -23.04 -8.44 -0.29
CA ALA A 403 -23.22 -8.76 1.13
C ALA A 403 -24.11 -10.00 1.38
N MET A 404 -25.04 -10.29 0.46
CA MET A 404 -25.84 -11.53 0.44
C MET A 404 -25.01 -12.74 0.05
#